data_AF-A0A0P4WIH3-F1
#
_entry.id   AF-A0A0P4WIH3-F1
#
_cell.length_a   1.000
_cell.length_b   1.000
_cell.length_c   1.000
_cell.angle_alpha   90.00
_cell.angle_beta   90.00
_cell.angle_gamma   90.00
#
_symmetry.space_group_name_H-M   'P 1'
#
loop_
_entity.id
_entity.type
_entity.pdbx_description
1 polymer ?
#
loop_
_entity_poly.entity_id
_entity_poly.type
_entity_poly.pdbx_seq_one_letter_code
_entity_poly.pdbx_strand_id
1 'polypeptide(L)'
;MFVSDESKVIGSSHLHFTDHRSRDEELVYSITFQPQFGSLVLTESPDVVRVLNKTNKFTQADIVWGHINYTSHTEIGPEEVEDQVSFNITDSGNNVLSNQVLRVTILSVDNSIPNVEVGGPVLVAEGGSMVVPATSIIALDLDTLPSKLEVVLDSQPIFGYLTNKDADNVVGSQGTAPLARFPLSALQDGSVWYIQSLHRDQEPDQDTFLFHVTDSTNDSPVERFNITIKVMLFYL
;
A
#
# COMPACT_ATOMS: atom_id res chain seq x y z
N MET A 1 12.72 -9.66 13.10
CA MET A 1 12.25 -8.96 11.90
C MET A 1 11.76 -10.00 10.91
N PHE A 2 10.49 -9.86 10.56
CA PHE A 2 9.70 -10.65 9.64
C PHE A 2 9.23 -9.71 8.53
N VAL A 3 9.02 -10.21 7.33
CA VAL A 3 8.52 -9.42 6.20
C VAL A 3 7.03 -9.75 6.05
N SER A 4 6.19 -8.79 5.66
CA SER A 4 4.78 -9.06 5.34
C SER A 4 4.66 -10.13 4.24
N ASP A 5 3.54 -10.86 4.24
CA ASP A 5 3.29 -12.01 3.36
C ASP A 5 4.31 -13.18 3.42
N GLU A 6 5.21 -13.22 4.42
CA GLU A 6 6.18 -14.29 4.58
C GLU A 6 5.92 -15.20 5.80
N SER A 7 6.51 -16.40 5.72
CA SER A 7 6.63 -17.34 6.84
C SER A 7 8.08 -17.49 7.25
N LYS A 8 8.35 -17.44 8.55
CA LYS A 8 9.72 -17.54 9.07
C LYS A 8 9.81 -18.40 10.32
N VAL A 9 10.83 -19.23 10.33
CA VAL A 9 11.12 -20.19 11.42
C VAL A 9 11.48 -19.45 12.70
N ILE A 10 10.77 -19.79 13.78
CA ILE A 10 11.10 -19.44 15.15
C ILE A 10 12.06 -20.48 15.70
N GLY A 11 13.36 -20.29 15.46
CA GLY A 11 14.42 -21.12 16.05
C GLY A 11 14.89 -20.65 17.43
N SER A 12 15.86 -21.37 18.00
CA SER A 12 16.42 -21.12 19.35
C SER A 12 17.04 -19.72 19.54
N SER A 13 17.44 -19.04 18.46
CA SER A 13 17.91 -17.65 18.52
C SER A 13 16.80 -16.65 18.86
N HIS A 14 15.54 -17.02 18.62
CA HIS A 14 14.38 -16.18 18.89
C HIS A 14 13.72 -16.55 20.22
N LEU A 15 13.65 -17.86 20.52
CA LEU A 15 12.92 -18.36 21.68
C LEU A 15 13.60 -19.60 22.26
N HIS A 16 14.22 -19.49 23.43
CA HIS A 16 14.85 -20.63 24.08
C HIS A 16 14.84 -20.46 25.61
N PHE A 17 14.39 -21.49 26.31
CA PHE A 17 14.43 -21.59 27.76
C PHE A 17 15.12 -22.88 28.15
N THR A 18 15.72 -22.85 29.33
CA THR A 18 16.41 -23.99 29.92
C THR A 18 15.90 -24.23 31.33
N ASP A 19 15.87 -25.48 31.76
CA ASP A 19 15.59 -25.86 33.14
C ASP A 19 16.70 -26.77 33.68
N HIS A 20 17.16 -26.48 34.90
CA HIS A 20 18.21 -27.27 35.56
C HIS A 20 17.67 -28.56 36.20
N ARG A 21 16.35 -28.75 36.26
CA ARG A 21 15.71 -29.87 36.95
C ARG A 21 15.01 -30.84 36.00
N SER A 22 14.77 -30.45 34.77
CA SER A 22 14.15 -31.27 33.71
C SER A 22 14.94 -31.14 32.40
N ARG A 23 14.52 -31.89 31.38
CA ARG A 23 15.13 -31.78 30.05
C ARG A 23 14.51 -30.60 29.33
N ASP A 24 15.33 -29.71 28.77
CA ASP A 24 14.87 -28.53 28.03
C ASP A 24 13.87 -28.91 26.93
N GLU A 25 14.13 -30.00 26.20
CA GLU A 25 13.26 -30.54 25.15
C GLU A 25 11.81 -30.81 25.60
N GLU A 26 11.59 -31.10 26.89
CA GLU A 26 10.28 -31.40 27.47
C GLU A 26 9.53 -30.14 27.94
N LEU A 27 10.14 -28.96 27.88
CA LEU A 27 9.49 -27.70 28.26
C LEU A 27 8.31 -27.41 27.32
N VAL A 28 7.13 -27.20 27.90
CA VAL A 28 5.87 -27.02 27.17
C VAL A 28 5.42 -25.57 27.18
N TYR A 29 5.19 -25.02 26.00
CA TYR A 29 4.69 -23.67 25.77
C TYR A 29 3.17 -23.70 25.61
N SER A 30 2.47 -22.84 26.36
CA SER A 30 1.02 -22.65 26.26
C SER A 30 0.72 -21.19 25.93
N ILE A 31 0.05 -20.94 24.80
CA ILE A 31 -0.24 -19.58 24.31
C ILE A 31 -1.31 -18.92 25.19
N THR A 32 -1.00 -17.75 25.73
CA THR A 32 -1.92 -16.93 26.55
C THR A 32 -2.47 -15.73 25.78
N PHE A 33 -1.68 -15.17 24.85
CA PHE A 33 -2.05 -14.09 23.95
C PHE A 33 -1.63 -14.43 22.52
N GLN A 34 -2.58 -14.33 21.58
CA GLN A 34 -2.34 -14.63 20.17
C GLN A 34 -1.87 -13.38 19.43
N PRO A 35 -1.06 -13.55 18.37
CA PRO A 35 -0.70 -12.46 17.48
C PRO A 35 -1.93 -11.83 16.82
N GLN A 36 -1.84 -10.53 16.49
CA GLN A 36 -2.89 -9.78 15.80
C GLN A 36 -2.69 -9.76 14.28
N PHE A 37 -1.45 -9.77 13.81
CA PHE A 37 -1.08 -9.59 12.39
C PHE A 37 -0.52 -10.86 11.76
N GLY A 38 -0.65 -12.00 12.45
CA GLY A 38 -0.13 -13.26 11.96
C GLY A 38 -0.57 -14.44 12.80
N SER A 39 0.14 -15.54 12.66
CA SER A 39 -0.18 -16.80 13.33
C SER A 39 1.09 -17.62 13.56
N LEU A 40 1.16 -18.27 14.72
CA LEU A 40 2.13 -19.33 14.91
C LEU A 40 1.62 -20.61 14.27
N VAL A 41 2.48 -21.27 13.52
CA VAL A 41 2.19 -22.50 12.80
C VAL A 41 3.19 -23.55 13.25
N LEU A 42 2.68 -24.72 13.65
CA LEU A 42 3.51 -25.90 13.87
C LEU A 42 3.45 -26.79 12.62
N THR A 43 4.62 -27.12 12.09
CA THR A 43 4.81 -28.02 10.95
C THR A 43 5.58 -29.25 11.43
N GLU A 44 4.86 -30.32 11.79
CA GLU A 44 5.47 -31.59 12.23
C GLU A 44 5.97 -32.41 11.03
N SER A 45 5.32 -32.24 9.87
CA SER A 45 5.72 -32.78 8.57
C SER A 45 5.06 -31.95 7.45
N PRO A 46 5.46 -32.09 6.16
CA PRO A 46 4.87 -31.33 5.06
C PRO A 46 3.34 -31.45 4.97
N ASP A 47 2.77 -32.59 5.39
CA ASP A 47 1.33 -32.86 5.35
C ASP A 47 0.60 -32.52 6.66
N VAL A 48 1.33 -32.21 7.74
CA VAL A 48 0.78 -31.95 9.07
C VAL A 48 1.18 -30.54 9.51
N VAL A 49 0.34 -29.59 9.12
CA VAL A 49 0.47 -28.16 9.43
C VAL A 49 -0.70 -27.73 10.32
N ARG A 50 -0.39 -27.13 11.47
CA ARG A 50 -1.39 -26.70 12.46
C ARG A 50 -1.17 -25.25 12.87
N VAL A 51 -2.17 -24.40 12.66
CA VAL A 51 -2.22 -23.06 13.24
C VAL A 51 -2.46 -23.18 14.75
N LEU A 52 -1.55 -22.62 15.54
CA LEU A 52 -1.59 -22.70 17.00
C LEU A 52 -2.47 -21.60 17.58
N ASN A 53 -3.39 -22.00 18.45
CA ASN A 53 -4.20 -21.11 19.27
C ASN A 53 -4.00 -21.37 20.77
N LYS A 54 -4.77 -20.69 21.63
CA LYS A 54 -4.66 -20.79 23.10
C LYS A 54 -4.91 -22.18 23.69
N THR A 55 -5.56 -23.08 22.95
CA THR A 55 -5.79 -24.47 23.37
C THR A 55 -4.66 -25.41 22.98
N ASN A 56 -3.81 -24.99 22.04
CA ASN A 56 -2.68 -25.77 21.58
C ASN A 56 -1.46 -25.55 22.47
N LYS A 57 -0.55 -26.53 22.42
CA LYS A 57 0.74 -26.49 23.07
C LYS A 57 1.81 -26.94 22.07
N PHE A 58 3.04 -26.50 22.30
CA PHE A 58 4.22 -26.94 21.58
C PHE A 58 5.40 -27.02 22.56
N THR A 59 6.51 -27.62 22.14
CA THR A 59 7.65 -27.92 23.00
C THR A 59 8.89 -27.13 22.60
N GLN A 60 9.88 -27.08 23.50
CA GLN A 60 11.20 -26.56 23.15
C GLN A 60 11.86 -27.37 22.02
N ALA A 61 11.60 -28.67 21.94
CA ALA A 61 12.06 -29.52 20.84
C ALA A 61 11.48 -29.06 19.49
N ASP A 62 10.20 -28.69 19.43
CA ASP A 62 9.56 -28.16 18.21
C ASP A 62 10.26 -26.88 17.70
N ILE A 63 10.70 -26.02 18.62
CA ILE A 63 11.48 -24.81 18.29
C ILE A 63 12.88 -25.21 17.79
N VAL A 64 13.57 -26.09 18.51
CA VAL A 64 14.96 -26.51 18.20
C VAL A 64 15.03 -27.22 16.84
N TRP A 65 14.01 -27.99 16.50
CA TRP A 65 13.90 -28.67 15.19
C TRP A 65 13.34 -27.78 14.08
N GLY A 66 12.99 -26.53 14.38
CA GLY A 66 12.51 -25.56 13.39
C GLY A 66 11.08 -25.83 12.90
N HIS A 67 10.26 -26.52 13.69
CA HIS A 67 8.88 -26.83 13.35
C HIS A 67 7.92 -25.65 13.62
N ILE A 68 8.34 -24.66 14.40
CA ILE A 68 7.53 -23.46 14.68
C ILE A 68 7.85 -22.37 13.67
N ASN A 69 6.83 -21.90 12.98
CA ASN A 69 6.90 -20.74 12.11
C ASN A 69 5.97 -19.64 12.62
N TYR A 70 6.36 -18.39 12.41
CA TYR A 70 5.41 -17.29 12.39
C TYR A 70 5.10 -16.96 10.93
N THR A 71 3.82 -16.90 10.61
CA THR A 71 3.33 -16.51 9.29
C THR A 71 2.51 -15.23 9.48
N SER A 72 2.93 -14.12 8.86
CA SER A 72 2.11 -12.92 8.85
C SER A 72 0.84 -13.16 8.06
N HIS A 73 -0.22 -12.44 8.39
CA HIS A 73 -1.38 -12.33 7.51
C HIS A 73 -1.01 -11.46 6.30
N THR A 74 -2.01 -11.13 5.48
CA THR A 74 -1.84 -10.29 4.28
C THR A 74 -1.29 -8.91 4.61
N GLU A 75 -1.04 -8.09 3.59
CA GLU A 75 -0.59 -6.69 3.64
C GLU A 75 -0.96 -5.92 4.94
N ILE A 76 0.07 -5.36 5.59
CA ILE A 76 -0.02 -4.67 6.89
C ILE A 76 -0.16 -3.15 6.76
N GLY A 77 -0.08 -2.65 5.53
CA GLY A 77 -0.10 -1.25 5.21
C GLY A 77 1.31 -0.65 5.03
N PRO A 78 1.40 0.67 4.87
CA PRO A 78 2.63 1.36 4.48
C PRO A 78 3.73 1.37 5.54
N GLU A 79 3.41 1.08 6.80
CA GLU A 79 4.31 1.21 7.93
C GLU A 79 4.55 -0.17 8.57
N GLU A 80 5.75 -0.38 9.12
CA GLU A 80 6.02 -1.58 9.90
C GLU A 80 5.11 -1.67 11.13
N VAL A 81 4.74 -2.88 11.52
CA VAL A 81 3.91 -3.14 12.70
C VAL A 81 4.61 -4.06 13.69
N GLU A 82 4.35 -3.81 14.97
CA GLU A 82 4.78 -4.69 16.06
C GLU A 82 3.65 -5.63 16.46
N ASP A 83 3.92 -6.93 16.38
CA ASP A 83 3.04 -7.98 16.85
C ASP A 83 3.68 -8.73 18.03
N GLN A 84 2.87 -9.49 18.76
CA GLN A 84 3.35 -10.23 19.92
C GLN A 84 2.61 -11.54 20.14
N VAL A 85 3.35 -12.51 20.67
CA VAL A 85 2.79 -13.76 21.19
C VAL A 85 3.21 -13.90 22.64
N SER A 86 2.24 -14.13 23.53
CA SER A 86 2.53 -14.40 24.94
C SER A 86 2.26 -15.85 25.29
N PHE A 87 3.10 -16.43 26.14
CA PHE A 87 3.02 -17.82 26.54
C PHE A 87 3.45 -18.03 27.99
N ASN A 88 3.00 -19.13 28.56
CA ASN A 88 3.55 -19.71 29.77
C ASN A 88 4.38 -20.94 29.39
N ILE A 89 5.48 -21.16 30.10
CA ILE A 89 6.32 -22.36 29.96
C ILE A 89 6.08 -23.24 31.18
N THR A 90 5.88 -24.53 30.98
CA THR A 90 5.68 -25.51 32.04
C THR A 90 6.67 -26.65 31.89
N ASP A 91 7.36 -26.98 32.98
CA ASP A 91 8.29 -28.12 33.04
C ASP A 91 7.56 -29.44 33.38
N SER A 92 8.29 -30.57 33.37
CA SER A 92 7.74 -31.88 33.72
C SER A 92 7.30 -32.01 35.19
N GLY A 93 7.77 -31.11 36.05
CA GLY A 93 7.40 -30.98 37.46
C GLY A 93 6.15 -30.10 37.71
N ASN A 94 5.53 -29.55 36.67
CA ASN A 94 4.43 -28.58 36.72
C ASN A 94 4.81 -27.20 37.28
N ASN A 95 6.09 -26.84 37.31
CA ASN A 95 6.49 -25.46 37.58
C ASN A 95 6.16 -24.60 36.36
N VAL A 96 5.63 -23.40 36.58
CA VAL A 96 5.17 -22.50 35.51
C VAL A 96 5.97 -21.20 35.52
N LEU A 97 6.62 -20.91 34.40
CA LEU A 97 7.15 -19.59 34.09
C LEU A 97 6.12 -18.82 33.26
N SER A 98 5.45 -17.85 33.88
CA SER A 98 4.32 -17.14 33.28
C SER A 98 4.72 -15.89 32.49
N ASN A 99 3.83 -15.45 31.59
CA ASN A 99 3.86 -14.13 30.94
C ASN A 99 5.13 -13.83 30.13
N GLN A 100 5.70 -14.86 29.49
CA GLN A 100 6.79 -14.65 28.55
C GLN A 100 6.24 -14.13 27.23
N VAL A 101 7.02 -13.28 26.54
CA VAL A 101 6.59 -12.57 25.33
C VAL A 101 7.62 -12.74 24.23
N LEU A 102 7.16 -13.15 23.05
CA LEU A 102 7.89 -13.07 21.80
C LEU A 102 7.37 -11.84 21.03
N ARG A 103 8.27 -10.89 20.74
CA ARG A 103 7.96 -9.72 19.90
C ARG A 103 8.32 -10.00 18.44
N VAL A 104 7.46 -9.56 17.54
CA VAL A 104 7.57 -9.80 16.11
C VAL A 104 7.39 -8.46 15.40
N THR A 105 8.48 -7.87 14.93
CA THR A 105 8.44 -6.74 13.99
C THR A 105 8.17 -7.25 12.58
N ILE A 106 7.08 -6.81 11.96
CA ILE A 106 6.70 -7.12 10.58
C ILE A 106 6.96 -5.87 9.73
N LEU A 107 7.84 -6.01 8.74
CA LEU A 107 8.19 -4.94 7.81
C LEU A 107 7.17 -4.89 6.67
N SER A 108 6.76 -3.69 6.27
CA SER A 108 5.91 -3.49 5.09
C SER A 108 6.71 -3.77 3.81
N VAL A 109 6.01 -4.23 2.78
CA VAL A 109 6.57 -4.44 1.44
C VAL A 109 5.65 -3.75 0.46
N ASP A 110 6.22 -2.92 -0.39
CA ASP A 110 5.53 -2.27 -1.50
C ASP A 110 5.29 -3.30 -2.62
N ASN A 111 4.19 -4.05 -2.50
CA ASN A 111 3.84 -5.18 -3.38
C ASN A 111 2.43 -5.07 -3.98
N SER A 112 1.68 -4.03 -3.61
CA SER A 112 0.36 -3.71 -4.09
C SER A 112 0.43 -2.81 -5.32
N ILE A 113 -0.53 -2.99 -6.23
CA ILE A 113 -0.65 -2.10 -7.39
C ILE A 113 -1.68 -1.02 -7.04
N PRO A 114 -1.39 0.28 -7.28
CA PRO A 114 -2.34 1.35 -7.03
C PRO A 114 -3.67 1.12 -7.77
N ASN A 115 -4.77 1.18 -7.03
CA ASN A 115 -6.11 1.08 -7.58
C ASN A 115 -6.62 2.48 -7.96
N VAL A 116 -7.03 2.64 -9.22
CA VAL A 116 -7.45 3.93 -9.78
C VAL A 116 -8.94 3.91 -10.12
N GLU A 117 -9.64 4.95 -9.68
CA GLU A 117 -10.99 5.28 -10.11
C GLU A 117 -10.99 6.60 -10.89
N VAL A 118 -11.48 6.53 -12.14
CA VAL A 118 -11.63 7.70 -12.99
C VAL A 118 -12.98 8.35 -12.75
N GLY A 119 -12.96 9.64 -12.43
CA GLY A 119 -14.16 10.44 -12.24
C GLY A 119 -14.97 10.67 -13.51
N GLY A 120 -16.15 11.29 -13.33
CA GLY A 120 -17.01 11.67 -14.44
C GLY A 120 -16.39 12.72 -15.37
N PRO A 121 -16.98 12.91 -16.57
CA PRO A 121 -16.48 13.87 -17.55
C PRO A 121 -16.52 15.29 -16.99
N VAL A 122 -15.51 16.08 -17.37
CA VAL A 122 -15.40 17.49 -16.97
C VAL A 122 -15.68 18.41 -18.16
N LEU A 123 -16.05 19.65 -17.86
CA LEU A 123 -16.50 20.63 -18.86
C LEU A 123 -15.60 21.85 -18.87
N VAL A 124 -14.98 22.12 -20.02
CA VAL A 124 -14.19 23.33 -20.24
C VAL A 124 -14.84 24.15 -21.36
N ALA A 125 -14.83 25.48 -21.24
CA ALA A 125 -15.24 26.33 -22.34
C ALA A 125 -14.17 26.32 -23.44
N GLU A 126 -14.58 26.48 -24.70
CA GLU A 126 -13.66 26.65 -25.81
C GLU A 126 -12.69 27.84 -25.55
N GLY A 127 -11.39 27.62 -25.75
CA GLY A 127 -10.32 28.58 -25.46
C GLY A 127 -10.14 28.91 -23.98
N GLY A 128 -10.84 28.20 -23.09
CA GLY A 128 -10.83 28.41 -21.65
C GLY A 128 -9.87 27.49 -20.91
N SER A 129 -9.89 27.63 -19.59
CA SER A 129 -9.12 26.83 -18.64
C SER A 129 -10.01 26.32 -17.52
N MET A 130 -9.66 25.19 -16.92
CA MET A 130 -10.38 24.62 -15.80
C MET A 130 -9.42 23.91 -14.84
N VAL A 131 -9.65 24.08 -13.53
CA VAL A 131 -9.02 23.24 -12.49
C VAL A 131 -9.48 21.81 -12.69
N VAL A 132 -8.55 20.87 -12.81
CA VAL A 132 -8.90 19.43 -12.83
C VAL A 132 -9.41 19.06 -11.42
N PRO A 133 -10.68 18.68 -11.27
CA PRO A 133 -11.25 18.38 -9.95
C PRO A 133 -10.52 17.25 -9.22
N ALA A 134 -10.46 17.31 -7.89
CA ALA A 134 -9.95 16.23 -7.06
C ALA A 134 -10.67 14.89 -7.28
N THR A 135 -11.93 14.93 -7.70
CA THR A 135 -12.75 13.74 -8.00
C THR A 135 -12.49 13.15 -9.39
N SER A 136 -11.63 13.77 -10.21
CA SER A 136 -11.34 13.31 -11.57
C SER A 136 -10.45 12.08 -11.60
N ILE A 137 -9.52 11.98 -10.65
CA ILE A 137 -8.64 10.83 -10.47
C ILE A 137 -8.57 10.57 -8.97
N ILE A 138 -9.10 9.44 -8.54
CA ILE A 138 -8.99 8.95 -7.17
C ILE A 138 -8.10 7.72 -7.26
N ALA A 139 -7.08 7.64 -6.40
CA ALA A 139 -6.26 6.45 -6.31
C ALA A 139 -6.00 6.09 -4.85
N LEU A 140 -5.99 4.79 -4.59
CA LEU A 140 -5.71 4.20 -3.29
C LEU A 140 -4.73 3.04 -3.49
N ASP A 141 -3.83 2.89 -2.53
CA ASP A 141 -2.94 1.76 -2.47
C ASP A 141 -2.94 1.20 -1.04
N LEU A 142 -2.74 -0.11 -0.90
CA LEU A 142 -2.81 -0.79 0.40
C LEU A 142 -1.54 -0.54 1.22
N ASP A 143 -0.37 -0.47 0.58
CA ASP A 143 0.94 -0.36 1.21
C ASP A 143 1.67 0.96 0.88
N THR A 144 1.04 1.82 0.09
CA THR A 144 1.55 3.16 -0.19
C THR A 144 0.64 4.28 0.31
N LEU A 145 1.23 5.23 1.05
CA LEU A 145 0.53 6.43 1.51
C LEU A 145 0.06 7.29 0.32
N PRO A 146 -1.16 7.88 0.35
CA PRO A 146 -1.66 8.71 -0.75
C PRO A 146 -0.77 9.91 -1.14
N SER A 147 0.03 10.42 -0.21
CA SER A 147 0.98 11.52 -0.45
C SER A 147 2.20 11.12 -1.27
N LYS A 148 2.44 9.82 -1.45
CA LYS A 148 3.54 9.27 -2.27
C LYS A 148 3.09 8.84 -3.67
N LEU A 149 1.78 8.84 -3.94
CA LEU A 149 1.24 8.49 -5.25
C LEU A 149 1.43 9.64 -6.24
N GLU A 150 1.90 9.32 -7.44
CA GLU A 150 2.05 10.26 -8.56
C GLU A 150 1.17 9.84 -9.73
N VAL A 151 0.55 10.81 -10.39
CA VAL A 151 -0.09 10.64 -11.70
C VAL A 151 0.96 10.88 -12.78
N VAL A 152 1.10 9.95 -13.72
CA VAL A 152 1.99 10.06 -14.88
C VAL A 152 1.15 10.07 -16.15
N LEU A 153 1.39 11.04 -17.03
CA LEU A 153 0.68 11.12 -18.31
C LEU A 153 1.36 10.25 -19.37
N ASP A 154 0.68 9.21 -19.81
CA ASP A 154 1.10 8.34 -20.91
C ASP A 154 0.86 9.00 -22.28
N SER A 155 -0.14 9.87 -22.37
CA SER A 155 -0.36 10.72 -23.53
C SER A 155 -0.87 12.10 -23.12
N GLN A 156 -0.37 13.14 -23.77
CA GLN A 156 -0.89 14.49 -23.58
C GLN A 156 -2.28 14.63 -24.24
N PRO A 157 -3.11 15.59 -23.76
CA PRO A 157 -4.26 16.05 -24.52
C PRO A 157 -3.85 16.55 -25.91
N ILE A 158 -4.74 16.40 -26.90
CA ILE A 158 -4.47 16.78 -28.29
C ILE A 158 -4.74 18.27 -28.50
N PHE A 159 -5.78 18.81 -27.85
CA PHE A 159 -6.27 20.17 -28.08
C PHE A 159 -5.95 21.14 -26.93
N GLY A 160 -5.37 20.62 -25.85
CA GLY A 160 -4.93 21.39 -24.71
C GLY A 160 -3.68 20.81 -24.04
N TYR A 161 -3.44 21.24 -22.82
CA TYR A 161 -2.37 20.68 -21.99
C TYR A 161 -2.70 20.86 -20.50
N LEU A 162 -2.08 20.02 -19.67
CA LEU A 162 -2.12 20.19 -18.22
C LEU A 162 -0.97 21.09 -17.74
N THR A 163 -1.23 21.98 -16.78
CA THR A 163 -0.27 22.91 -16.18
C THR A 163 -0.52 23.09 -14.68
N ASN A 164 0.47 23.63 -13.95
CA ASN A 164 0.31 24.00 -12.54
C ASN A 164 -0.13 25.47 -12.37
N LYS A 165 -0.87 25.74 -11.28
CA LYS A 165 -1.41 27.06 -10.90
C LYS A 165 -0.40 28.21 -10.87
N ASP A 166 0.84 27.97 -10.43
CA ASP A 166 1.84 29.03 -10.24
C ASP A 166 2.54 29.46 -11.53
N ALA A 167 2.24 28.77 -12.62
CA ALA A 167 2.94 28.93 -13.88
C ALA A 167 2.45 30.18 -14.66
N ASP A 168 1.19 30.62 -14.44
CA ASP A 168 0.58 31.77 -15.11
C ASP A 168 0.66 33.10 -14.32
N ASN A 169 1.09 33.08 -13.05
CA ASN A 169 1.20 34.30 -12.22
C ASN A 169 2.55 35.04 -12.35
N VAL A 170 3.50 34.54 -13.13
CA VAL A 170 4.73 35.25 -13.45
C VAL A 170 4.52 36.07 -14.72
N VAL A 171 4.23 37.36 -14.54
CA VAL A 171 4.20 38.34 -15.62
C VAL A 171 5.53 38.30 -16.38
N GLY A 172 5.54 37.62 -17.54
CA GLY A 172 6.70 37.52 -18.43
C GLY A 172 7.30 36.13 -18.64
N SER A 173 6.79 35.05 -18.05
CA SER A 173 7.25 33.70 -18.42
C SER A 173 6.63 33.27 -19.75
N GLN A 174 7.50 32.96 -20.71
CA GLN A 174 7.20 32.13 -21.87
C GLN A 174 6.39 30.90 -21.43
N GLY A 175 5.36 30.53 -22.20
CA GLY A 175 4.35 29.53 -21.85
C GLY A 175 4.90 28.30 -21.12
N THR A 176 4.15 27.89 -20.10
CA THR A 176 4.61 26.88 -19.16
C THR A 176 4.52 25.51 -19.78
N ALA A 177 5.57 24.72 -19.63
CA ALA A 177 5.65 23.40 -20.26
C ALA A 177 4.50 22.50 -19.75
N PRO A 178 3.87 21.70 -20.65
CA PRO A 178 2.89 20.70 -20.25
C PRO A 178 3.43 19.78 -19.15
N LEU A 179 2.61 19.49 -18.14
CA LEU A 179 2.94 18.51 -17.11
C LEU A 179 3.07 17.12 -17.73
N ALA A 180 4.15 16.41 -17.44
CA ALA A 180 4.27 14.98 -17.76
C ALA A 180 3.87 14.09 -16.57
N ARG A 181 3.93 14.64 -15.34
CA ARG A 181 3.54 13.98 -14.10
C ARG A 181 3.25 15.01 -13.01
N PHE A 182 2.50 14.61 -11.98
CA PHE A 182 2.24 15.43 -10.80
C PHE A 182 1.82 14.54 -9.61
N PRO A 183 2.06 14.96 -8.35
CA PRO A 183 1.61 14.18 -7.20
C PRO A 183 0.08 14.16 -7.14
N LEU A 184 -0.53 13.06 -6.70
CA LEU A 184 -1.98 12.92 -6.60
C LEU A 184 -2.61 14.04 -5.73
N SER A 185 -1.90 14.49 -4.69
CA SER A 185 -2.31 15.61 -3.83
C SER A 185 -2.47 16.93 -4.59
N ALA A 186 -1.79 17.13 -5.72
CA ALA A 186 -1.92 18.34 -6.53
C ALA A 186 -3.36 18.56 -7.04
N LEU A 187 -4.13 17.49 -7.25
CA LEU A 187 -5.55 17.56 -7.59
C LEU A 187 -6.40 18.01 -6.39
N GLN A 188 -6.07 17.54 -5.19
CA GLN A 188 -6.74 17.95 -3.95
C GLN A 188 -6.50 19.43 -3.63
N ASP A 189 -5.28 19.90 -3.92
CA ASP A 189 -4.89 21.31 -3.76
C ASP A 189 -5.47 22.23 -4.85
N GLY A 190 -6.12 21.66 -5.88
CA GLY A 190 -6.65 22.40 -7.02
C GLY A 190 -5.56 23.11 -7.83
N SER A 191 -4.36 22.54 -7.85
CA SER A 191 -3.17 23.13 -8.47
C SER A 191 -2.96 22.69 -9.91
N VAL A 192 -3.60 21.61 -10.36
CA VAL A 192 -3.54 21.12 -11.75
C VAL A 192 -4.68 21.73 -12.57
N TRP A 193 -4.33 22.31 -13.70
CA TRP A 193 -5.25 22.97 -14.63
C TRP A 193 -5.14 22.34 -16.00
N TYR A 194 -6.27 22.21 -16.68
CA TYR A 194 -6.31 21.99 -18.13
C TYR A 194 -6.51 23.33 -18.84
N ILE A 195 -5.69 23.60 -19.85
CA ILE A 195 -5.78 24.78 -20.73
C ILE A 195 -6.15 24.31 -22.13
N GLN A 196 -7.29 24.74 -22.65
CA GLN A 196 -7.64 24.55 -24.06
C GLN A 196 -6.87 25.59 -24.89
N SER A 197 -5.90 25.15 -25.70
CA SER A 197 -5.07 26.03 -26.53
C SER A 197 -5.28 25.91 -28.05
N LEU A 198 -5.83 24.79 -28.54
CA LEU A 198 -6.06 24.52 -29.95
C LEU A 198 -7.56 24.40 -30.24
N HIS A 199 -8.16 25.47 -30.75
CA HIS A 199 -9.60 25.52 -31.02
C HIS A 199 -9.97 26.20 -32.35
N ARG A 200 -9.19 27.18 -32.83
CA ARG A 200 -9.46 27.88 -34.10
C ARG A 200 -9.43 26.91 -35.28
N ASP A 201 -10.47 26.97 -36.10
CA ASP A 201 -10.66 26.18 -37.32
C ASP A 201 -10.71 24.65 -37.11
N GLN A 202 -10.70 24.17 -35.86
CA GLN A 202 -10.85 22.75 -35.51
C GLN A 202 -12.16 22.46 -34.74
N GLU A 203 -12.67 23.43 -33.97
CA GLU A 203 -13.91 23.33 -33.18
C GLU A 203 -14.07 21.98 -32.42
N PRO A 204 -13.07 21.53 -31.65
CA PRO A 204 -13.15 20.26 -30.94
C PRO A 204 -14.22 20.31 -29.84
N ASP A 205 -14.97 19.22 -29.68
CA ASP A 205 -15.97 19.03 -28.62
C ASP A 205 -15.51 18.08 -27.51
N GLN A 206 -14.39 17.38 -27.72
CA GLN A 206 -13.75 16.48 -26.76
C GLN A 206 -12.23 16.60 -26.81
N ASP A 207 -11.59 16.40 -25.68
CA ASP A 207 -10.16 16.10 -25.56
C ASP A 207 -9.95 14.96 -24.56
N THR A 208 -8.76 14.38 -24.54
CA THR A 208 -8.46 13.19 -23.72
C THR A 208 -6.98 13.09 -23.42
N PHE A 209 -6.64 12.66 -22.21
CA PHE A 209 -5.30 12.17 -21.90
C PHE A 209 -5.36 10.75 -21.34
N LEU A 210 -4.26 10.01 -21.55
CA LEU A 210 -4.03 8.71 -20.93
C LEU A 210 -3.05 8.88 -19.78
N PHE A 211 -3.25 8.14 -18.70
CA PHE A 211 -2.42 8.23 -17.51
C PHE A 211 -2.40 6.92 -16.73
N HIS A 212 -1.41 6.73 -15.88
CA HIS A 212 -1.42 5.76 -14.80
C HIS A 212 -1.03 6.44 -13.49
N VAL A 213 -1.26 5.76 -12.37
CA VAL A 213 -0.79 6.15 -11.04
C VAL A 213 0.31 5.19 -10.62
N THR A 214 1.38 5.75 -10.07
CA THR A 214 2.55 5.01 -9.60
C THR A 214 2.86 5.36 -8.15
N ASP A 215 3.31 4.37 -7.37
CA ASP A 215 3.92 4.54 -6.06
C ASP A 215 5.47 4.55 -6.12
N SER A 216 6.03 4.54 -7.34
CA SER A 216 7.45 4.38 -7.72
C SER A 216 7.98 2.94 -7.84
N THR A 217 7.25 1.95 -7.33
CA THR A 217 7.59 0.53 -7.42
C THR A 217 6.65 -0.19 -8.38
N ASN A 218 5.36 0.08 -8.28
CA ASN A 218 4.26 -0.50 -9.01
C ASN A 218 3.48 0.58 -9.78
N ASP A 219 2.99 0.21 -10.96
CA ASP A 219 2.20 1.08 -11.83
C ASP A 219 0.79 0.50 -11.99
N SER A 220 -0.22 1.36 -11.84
CA SER A 220 -1.60 1.00 -12.18
C SER A 220 -1.74 0.71 -13.68
N PRO A 221 -2.81 0.02 -14.10
CA PRO A 221 -3.21 0.04 -15.51
C PRO A 221 -3.36 1.47 -16.04
N VAL A 222 -3.13 1.64 -17.34
CA VAL A 222 -3.34 2.91 -18.02
C VAL A 222 -4.83 3.19 -18.14
N GLU A 223 -5.23 4.33 -17.62
CA GLU A 223 -6.59 4.86 -17.60
C GLU A 223 -6.77 6.02 -18.59
N ARG A 224 -8.03 6.33 -18.90
CA ARG A 224 -8.41 7.40 -19.83
C ARG A 224 -9.27 8.43 -19.15
N PHE A 225 -8.88 9.71 -19.23
CA PHE A 225 -9.69 10.81 -18.75
C PHE A 225 -10.23 11.67 -19.91
N ASN A 226 -11.55 11.85 -19.95
CA ASN A 226 -12.24 12.58 -21.02
C ASN A 226 -12.62 14.00 -20.58
N ILE A 227 -12.37 14.97 -21.46
CA ILE A 227 -12.67 16.39 -21.27
C ILE A 227 -13.67 16.80 -22.35
N THR A 228 -14.83 17.31 -21.95
CA THR A 228 -15.81 17.87 -22.89
C THR A 228 -15.54 19.36 -23.08
N ILE A 229 -15.35 19.76 -24.33
CA ILE A 229 -15.14 21.15 -24.72
C ILE A 229 -16.48 21.72 -25.17
N LYS A 230 -16.95 22.74 -24.46
CA LYS A 230 -18.21 23.43 -24.79
C LYS A 230 -17.91 24.61 -25.71
N VAL A 231 -18.25 24.44 -26.98
CA VAL A 231 -18.23 25.51 -27.99
C VAL A 231 -19.08 26.68 -27.52
N MET A 232 -18.53 27.89 -27.57
CA MET A 232 -19.31 29.10 -27.37
C MET A 232 -19.94 29.50 -28.70
N LEU A 233 -21.23 29.21 -28.88
CA LEU A 233 -21.99 29.73 -30.02
C LEU A 233 -22.04 31.26 -29.92
N PHE A 234 -21.22 31.96 -30.70
CA PHE A 234 -21.42 33.38 -30.94
C PHE A 234 -22.65 33.53 -31.84
N TYR A 235 -23.78 33.94 -31.28
CA TYR A 235 -24.89 34.45 -32.09
C TYR A 235 -24.41 35.77 -32.73
N LEU A 236 -24.30 35.77 -34.06
CA LEU A 236 -24.09 36.97 -34.88
C LEU A 236 -25.27 37.94 -34.77
#